data_AF-A0A7C0WUB4-F1
#
_entry.id   AF-A0A7C0WUB4-F1
#
_cell.length_a   1.000
_cell.length_b   1.000
_cell.length_c   1.000
_cell.angle_alpha   90.00
_cell.angle_beta   90.00
_cell.angle_gamma   90.00
#
_symmetry.space_group_name_H-M   'P 1'
#
loop_
_entity.id
_entity.type
_entity.pdbx_description
1 polymer ?
#
loop_
_entity_poly.entity_id
_entity_poly.type
_entity_poly.pdbx_seq_one_letter_code
_entity_poly.pdbx_strand_id
1 'polypeptide(L)'
;MVKIRKRVDGILYDMYTPPKHVQSKLISRIKIMAKLDIAEKRLPQDGRIEIRIADKNVDIRVSTLPTTWGERVVMRLLDKSNVLLSLTELGMSENNLDTFLKLIKAPHGIILVTGPTGSGKTTTLYSALTILNKPDINIITIEDPVEYQIKGISQVQVNPKIDLTFANGLRTIVRQDPDVILVGEIRDLVTAEIAIQSALTGHLVFSTLHTNDAASAVTRLIDMGIESFLVSSSVNAIVAQRLLRKICGHCAEPYTPSREYLAQVGLTPEELGDHPLYRGKGCPECLNTGYQGRVGIFELMVMDEDLRNFILTTSDSNQIRKRALESTTGAMLTLRQDGLQKVLAGLTTLEEVFRVT
;
A
#
# COMPACT_ATOMS: atom_id res chain seq x y z
N MET A 1 32.62 -0.71 -12.98
CA MET A 1 32.38 0.30 -11.92
C MET A 1 31.27 -0.21 -10.98
N VAL A 2 31.06 0.39 -9.81
CA VAL A 2 29.97 0.02 -8.89
C VAL A 2 28.79 0.96 -9.12
N LYS A 3 27.64 0.44 -9.54
CA LYS A 3 26.44 1.24 -9.78
C LYS A 3 25.68 1.45 -8.46
N ILE A 4 25.58 2.69 -8.00
CA ILE A 4 24.77 3.08 -6.83
C ILE A 4 23.50 3.76 -7.33
N ARG A 5 22.34 3.37 -6.79
CA ARG A 5 21.04 3.96 -7.14
C ARG A 5 20.24 4.27 -5.88
N LYS A 6 19.51 5.38 -5.90
CA LYS A 6 18.54 5.74 -4.85
C LYS A 6 17.13 5.58 -5.41
N ARG A 7 16.21 5.00 -4.63
CA ARG A 7 14.79 5.02 -4.95
C ARG A 7 14.16 6.26 -4.31
N VAL A 8 13.64 7.18 -5.11
CA VAL A 8 12.91 8.37 -4.65
C VAL A 8 11.54 8.33 -5.30
N ASP A 9 10.48 8.44 -4.49
CA ASP A 9 9.08 8.36 -4.94
C ASP A 9 8.78 7.18 -5.88
N GLY A 10 9.34 6.02 -5.55
CA GLY A 10 9.13 4.77 -6.27
C GLY A 10 10.04 4.54 -7.47
N ILE A 11 10.78 5.54 -7.96
CA ILE A 11 11.64 5.45 -9.14
C ILE A 11 13.12 5.39 -8.74
N LEU A 12 13.92 4.60 -9.47
CA LEU A 12 15.37 4.48 -9.26
C LEU A 12 16.12 5.55 -10.05
N TYR A 13 16.97 6.29 -9.35
CA TYR A 13 17.86 7.29 -9.91
C TYR A 13 19.31 6.86 -9.76
N ASP A 14 20.10 7.03 -10.81
CA ASP A 14 21.53 6.75 -10.80
C ASP A 14 22.26 7.82 -9.98
N MET A 15 23.10 7.36 -9.06
CA MET A 15 23.94 8.20 -8.21
C MET A 15 25.40 8.12 -8.70
N TYR A 16 26.29 8.80 -7.98
CA TYR A 16 27.72 8.65 -8.17
C TYR A 16 28.15 7.17 -8.22
N THR A 17 28.94 6.82 -9.24
CA THR A 17 29.35 5.44 -9.53
C THR A 17 30.84 5.28 -9.23
N PRO A 18 31.22 4.76 -8.04
CA PRO A 18 32.63 4.62 -7.68
C PRO A 18 33.35 3.52 -8.48
N PRO A 19 34.70 3.55 -8.49
CA PRO A 19 35.52 2.49 -9.08
C PRO A 19 35.27 1.12 -8.45
N LYS A 20 35.44 0.05 -9.23
CA LYS A 20 35.13 -1.34 -8.82
C LYS A 20 35.90 -1.79 -7.57
N HIS A 21 37.15 -1.37 -7.41
CA HIS A 21 38.00 -1.78 -6.29
C HIS A 21 37.50 -1.29 -4.92
N VAL A 22 36.60 -0.29 -4.87
CA VAL A 22 36.02 0.24 -3.63
C VAL A 22 34.86 -0.63 -3.12
N GLN A 23 34.30 -1.51 -3.98
CA GLN A 23 33.10 -2.29 -3.66
C GLN A 23 33.23 -3.09 -2.36
N SER A 24 34.33 -3.84 -2.20
CA SER A 24 34.54 -4.71 -1.03
C SER A 24 34.65 -3.90 0.27
N LYS A 25 35.29 -2.73 0.22
CA LYS A 25 35.41 -1.81 1.37
C LYS A 25 34.04 -1.24 1.77
N LEU A 26 33.21 -0.85 0.79
CA LEU A 26 31.85 -0.37 1.05
C LEU A 26 30.98 -1.46 1.69
N ILE A 27 30.98 -2.66 1.12
CA ILE A 27 30.21 -3.79 1.66
C ILE A 27 30.66 -4.12 3.09
N SER A 28 31.97 -4.18 3.33
CA SER A 28 32.51 -4.47 4.67
C SER A 28 32.08 -3.42 5.69
N ARG A 29 32.13 -2.12 5.35
CA ARG A 29 31.66 -1.05 6.24
C ARG A 29 30.17 -1.20 6.55
N ILE A 30 29.33 -1.49 5.56
CA ILE A 30 27.89 -1.68 5.76
C ILE A 30 27.62 -2.92 6.63
N LYS A 31 28.32 -4.02 6.37
CA LYS A 31 28.20 -5.26 7.18
C LYS A 31 28.56 -5.03 8.65
N ILE A 32 29.65 -4.31 8.92
CA ILE A 32 30.04 -3.93 10.30
C ILE A 32 28.92 -3.14 10.97
N MET A 33 28.39 -2.11 10.29
CA MET A 33 27.32 -1.27 10.85
C MET A 33 26.05 -2.08 11.13
N ALA A 34 25.74 -3.07 10.29
CA ALA A 34 24.58 -3.94 10.40
C ALA A 34 24.80 -5.21 11.25
N LYS A 35 25.98 -5.36 11.88
CA LYS A 35 26.40 -6.55 12.65
C LYS A 35 26.34 -7.86 11.86
N LEU A 36 26.72 -7.81 10.58
CA LEU A 36 26.77 -8.95 9.65
C LEU A 36 28.17 -9.58 9.58
N ASP A 37 28.25 -10.84 9.15
CA ASP A 37 29.51 -11.55 8.94
C ASP A 37 30.21 -11.08 7.66
N ILE A 38 31.38 -10.47 7.82
CA ILE A 38 32.20 -9.92 6.74
C ILE A 38 32.91 -11.03 5.95
N ALA A 39 33.24 -12.15 6.62
CA ALA A 39 33.92 -13.28 6.02
C ALA A 39 32.97 -14.07 5.11
N GLU A 40 31.71 -14.22 5.50
CA GLU A 40 30.70 -14.87 4.67
C GLU A 40 30.23 -13.96 3.52
N LYS A 41 30.40 -14.42 2.28
CA LYS A 41 30.07 -13.69 1.05
C LYS A 41 29.28 -14.52 0.05
N ARG A 42 28.96 -15.76 0.40
CA ARG A 42 28.30 -16.78 -0.44
C ARG A 42 26.84 -16.95 -0.09
N LEU A 43 26.43 -16.50 1.10
CA LEU A 43 25.05 -16.56 1.58
C LEU A 43 24.45 -15.15 1.68
N PRO A 44 23.14 -15.00 1.42
CA PRO A 44 22.42 -13.76 1.74
C PRO A 44 22.48 -13.47 3.24
N GLN A 45 22.48 -12.19 3.61
CA GLN A 45 22.45 -11.76 5.01
C GLN A 45 21.56 -10.54 5.17
N ASP A 46 20.84 -10.47 6.28
CA ASP A 46 19.95 -9.36 6.62
C ASP A 46 20.28 -8.81 8.02
N GLY A 47 20.30 -7.49 8.15
CA GLY A 47 20.65 -6.79 9.37
C GLY A 47 19.94 -5.45 9.51
N ARG A 48 20.18 -4.78 10.64
CA ARG A 48 19.62 -3.44 10.92
C ARG A 48 20.72 -2.50 11.39
N ILE A 49 20.61 -1.24 11.00
CA ILE A 49 21.46 -0.15 11.46
C ILE A 49 20.55 0.93 12.03
N GLU A 50 20.71 1.24 13.31
CA GLU A 50 20.06 2.41 13.91
C GLU A 50 21.02 3.59 13.88
N ILE A 51 20.61 4.68 13.24
CA ILE A 51 21.38 5.93 13.20
C ILE A 51 20.50 7.11 13.60
N ARG A 52 21.12 8.10 14.25
CA ARG A 52 20.51 9.39 14.51
C ARG A 52 21.13 10.41 13.56
N ILE A 53 20.31 11.00 12.69
CA ILE A 53 20.70 12.08 11.77
C ILE A 53 19.94 13.33 12.20
N ALA A 54 20.68 14.34 12.70
CA ALA A 54 20.09 15.50 13.35
C ALA A 54 19.09 15.08 14.45
N ASP A 55 17.84 15.51 14.35
CA ASP A 55 16.78 15.17 15.31
C ASP A 55 15.96 13.93 14.94
N LYS A 56 16.33 13.24 13.85
CA LYS A 56 15.61 12.07 13.35
C LYS A 56 16.33 10.77 13.67
N ASN A 57 15.59 9.83 14.26
CA ASN A 57 16.02 8.44 14.38
C ASN A 57 15.60 7.67 13.12
N VAL A 58 16.57 7.15 12.39
CA VAL A 58 16.36 6.38 11.16
C VAL A 58 16.80 4.95 11.40
N ASP A 59 15.89 4.00 11.24
CA ASP A 59 16.22 2.57 11.19
C ASP A 59 16.50 2.17 9.74
N ILE A 60 17.62 1.52 9.49
CA ILE A 60 18.01 1.09 8.14
C ILE A 60 18.04 -0.42 8.12
N ARG A 61 17.13 -1.03 7.35
CA ARG A 61 17.21 -2.47 7.04
C ARG A 61 18.22 -2.68 5.92
N VAL A 62 19.18 -3.55 6.16
CA VAL A 62 20.25 -3.90 5.23
C VAL A 62 20.06 -5.33 4.77
N SER A 63 20.15 -5.56 3.46
CA SER A 63 20.19 -6.89 2.87
C SER A 63 21.38 -6.99 1.92
N THR A 64 22.18 -8.05 2.07
CA THR A 64 23.31 -8.37 1.18
C THR A 64 23.02 -9.67 0.43
N LEU A 65 23.23 -9.66 -0.89
CA LEU A 65 22.98 -10.80 -1.76
C LEU A 65 24.22 -11.08 -2.63
N PRO A 66 24.78 -12.31 -2.64
CA PRO A 66 25.85 -12.68 -3.56
C PRO A 66 25.40 -12.57 -5.02
N THR A 67 26.23 -12.02 -5.89
CA THR A 67 26.02 -11.99 -7.34
C THR A 67 27.29 -12.42 -8.07
N THR A 68 27.20 -12.65 -9.38
CA THR A 68 28.35 -12.98 -10.24
C THR A 68 29.48 -11.92 -10.19
N TRP A 69 29.16 -10.69 -9.80
CA TRP A 69 30.10 -9.58 -9.72
C TRP A 69 30.43 -9.16 -8.28
N GLY A 70 30.27 -10.06 -7.30
CA GLY A 70 30.39 -9.78 -5.86
C GLY A 70 29.05 -9.48 -5.21
N GLU A 71 29.04 -8.99 -3.97
CA GLU A 71 27.77 -8.80 -3.25
C GLU A 71 27.04 -7.53 -3.72
N ARG A 72 25.71 -7.64 -3.81
CA ARG A 72 24.76 -6.54 -3.97
C ARG A 72 24.21 -6.18 -2.59
N VAL A 73 24.15 -4.89 -2.29
CA VAL A 73 23.60 -4.39 -1.03
C VAL A 73 22.35 -3.56 -1.31
N VAL A 74 21.32 -3.73 -0.50
CA VAL A 74 20.13 -2.89 -0.46
C VAL A 74 19.98 -2.34 0.95
N MET A 75 19.81 -1.02 1.06
CA MET A 75 19.51 -0.33 2.32
C MET A 75 18.14 0.31 2.20
N ARG A 76 17.21 -0.07 3.07
CA ARG A 76 15.87 0.51 3.18
C ARG A 76 15.83 1.39 4.41
N LEU A 77 15.66 2.69 4.19
CA LEU A 77 15.55 3.68 5.26
C LEU A 77 14.09 3.71 5.75
N LEU A 78 13.93 3.63 7.07
CA LEU A 78 12.66 3.73 7.78
C LEU A 78 12.76 4.94 8.71
N ASP A 79 11.99 5.98 8.40
CA ASP A 79 11.88 7.16 9.25
C ASP A 79 10.87 6.86 10.37
N LYS A 80 11.33 6.74 11.61
CA LYS A 80 10.44 6.51 12.78
C LYS A 80 9.62 7.75 13.15
N SER A 81 9.90 8.93 12.54
CA SER A 81 9.31 10.22 12.92
C SER A 81 8.14 10.69 12.04
N ASN A 82 7.88 10.04 10.90
CA ASN A 82 6.75 10.44 10.04
C ASN A 82 5.43 9.84 10.54
N VAL A 83 4.83 10.60 11.46
CA VAL A 83 3.42 11.00 11.54
C VAL A 83 2.47 10.09 10.77
N LEU A 84 1.64 9.36 11.51
CA LEU A 84 0.39 8.77 11.01
C LEU A 84 -0.36 9.83 10.19
N LEU A 85 -0.34 9.69 8.87
CA LEU A 85 -1.03 10.59 7.96
C LEU A 85 -2.55 10.44 8.14
N SER A 86 -3.28 11.54 8.07
CA SER A 86 -4.74 11.45 7.95
C SER A 86 -5.13 10.85 6.60
N LEU A 87 -6.31 10.21 6.53
CA LEU A 87 -6.84 9.66 5.28
C LEU A 87 -6.99 10.73 4.18
N THR A 88 -7.28 11.98 4.57
CA THR A 88 -7.33 13.13 3.67
C THR A 88 -5.95 13.47 3.11
N GLU A 89 -4.90 13.50 3.94
CA GLU A 89 -3.51 13.73 3.49
C GLU A 89 -2.99 12.60 2.59
N LEU A 90 -3.52 11.37 2.76
CA LEU A 90 -3.24 10.27 1.83
C LEU A 90 -3.86 10.47 0.44
N GLY A 91 -4.79 11.41 0.28
CA GLY A 91 -5.45 11.72 -1.00
C GLY A 91 -6.78 11.01 -1.22
N MET A 92 -7.42 10.53 -0.15
CA MET A 92 -8.79 10.00 -0.25
C MET A 92 -9.75 11.16 -0.53
N SER A 93 -10.54 11.05 -1.61
CA SER A 93 -11.55 12.06 -1.96
C SER A 93 -12.63 12.16 -0.89
N GLU A 94 -13.33 13.29 -0.80
CA GLU A 94 -14.37 13.52 0.23
C GLU A 94 -15.43 12.40 0.23
N ASN A 95 -15.93 12.01 -0.95
CA ASN A 95 -16.91 10.93 -1.07
C ASN A 95 -16.37 9.57 -0.57
N ASN A 96 -15.13 9.22 -0.95
CA ASN A 96 -14.49 8.00 -0.48
C ASN A 96 -14.20 8.06 1.03
N LEU A 97 -13.80 9.22 1.54
CA LEU A 97 -13.50 9.45 2.94
C LEU A 97 -14.75 9.26 3.80
N ASP A 98 -15.86 9.89 3.44
CA ASP A 98 -17.13 9.76 4.17
C ASP A 98 -17.62 8.31 4.19
N THR A 99 -17.52 7.62 3.06
CA THR A 99 -17.90 6.21 2.94
C THR A 99 -16.98 5.32 3.78
N PHE A 100 -15.67 5.51 3.67
CA PHE A 100 -14.68 4.73 4.42
C PHE A 100 -14.77 4.96 5.93
N LEU A 101 -15.01 6.19 6.37
CA LEU A 101 -15.22 6.53 7.79
C LEU A 101 -16.46 5.87 8.39
N LYS A 102 -17.51 5.63 7.60
CA LYS A 102 -18.67 4.84 8.01
C LYS A 102 -18.32 3.36 8.12
N LEU A 103 -17.60 2.83 7.11
CA LEU A 103 -17.21 1.41 7.05
C LEU A 103 -16.31 1.01 8.21
N ILE A 104 -15.30 1.81 8.56
CA ILE A 104 -14.36 1.47 9.65
C ILE A 104 -15.03 1.49 11.04
N LYS A 105 -16.25 2.04 11.16
CA LYS A 105 -17.05 2.03 12.39
C LYS A 105 -18.13 0.95 12.40
N ALA A 106 -18.15 0.08 11.38
CA ALA A 106 -19.04 -1.07 11.37
C ALA A 106 -18.75 -1.97 12.58
N PRO A 107 -19.79 -2.60 13.18
CA PRO A 107 -19.60 -3.44 14.36
C PRO A 107 -18.74 -4.67 14.07
N HIS A 108 -18.86 -5.23 12.87
CA HIS A 108 -18.11 -6.40 12.45
C HIS A 108 -18.01 -6.47 10.92
N GLY A 109 -17.20 -7.40 10.42
CA GLY A 109 -16.99 -7.62 8.99
C GLY A 109 -15.54 -7.39 8.56
N ILE A 110 -15.24 -7.61 7.28
CA ILE A 110 -13.88 -7.47 6.74
C ILE A 110 -13.77 -6.23 5.86
N ILE A 111 -12.73 -5.44 6.08
CA ILE A 111 -12.27 -4.40 5.15
C ILE A 111 -10.93 -4.80 4.58
N LEU A 112 -10.87 -5.01 3.26
CA LEU A 112 -9.67 -5.41 2.56
C LEU A 112 -9.03 -4.20 1.87
N VAL A 113 -7.73 -4.00 2.06
CA VAL A 113 -6.96 -3.02 1.28
C VAL A 113 -6.04 -3.76 0.33
N THR A 114 -6.13 -3.47 -0.96
CA THR A 114 -5.44 -4.21 -2.01
C THR A 114 -4.49 -3.37 -2.84
N GLY A 115 -3.50 -4.02 -3.44
CA GLY A 115 -2.53 -3.40 -4.33
C GLY A 115 -1.14 -4.01 -4.24
N PRO A 116 -0.22 -3.63 -5.14
CA PRO A 116 1.14 -4.13 -5.17
C PRO A 116 1.95 -3.65 -3.96
N THR A 117 3.16 -4.17 -3.83
CA THR A 117 4.11 -3.70 -2.82
C THR A 117 4.40 -2.22 -3.02
N GLY A 118 4.36 -1.44 -1.93
CA GLY A 118 4.62 0.00 -1.97
C GLY A 118 3.45 0.85 -2.45
N SER A 119 2.22 0.31 -2.56
CA SER A 119 1.02 1.09 -2.87
C SER A 119 0.44 1.88 -1.68
N GLY A 120 1.02 1.76 -0.48
CA GLY A 120 0.59 2.51 0.71
C GLY A 120 -0.49 1.83 1.57
N LYS A 121 -0.78 0.53 1.34
CA LYS A 121 -1.81 -0.22 2.10
C LYS A 121 -1.65 -0.10 3.62
N THR A 122 -0.45 -0.39 4.13
CA THR A 122 -0.15 -0.32 5.57
C THR A 122 -0.38 1.08 6.12
N THR A 123 -0.04 2.12 5.36
CA THR A 123 -0.27 3.52 5.77
C THR A 123 -1.76 3.81 5.91
N THR A 124 -2.58 3.39 4.94
CA THR A 124 -4.05 3.54 5.01
C THR A 124 -4.65 2.78 6.18
N LEU A 125 -4.24 1.53 6.39
CA LEU A 125 -4.72 0.70 7.49
C LEU A 125 -4.36 1.27 8.86
N TYR A 126 -3.11 1.72 9.03
CA TYR A 126 -2.69 2.34 10.28
C TYR A 126 -3.41 3.68 10.54
N SER A 127 -3.75 4.42 9.49
CA SER A 127 -4.59 5.63 9.61
C SER A 127 -5.99 5.28 10.12
N ALA A 128 -6.59 4.21 9.59
CA ALA A 128 -7.88 3.70 10.07
C ALA A 128 -7.81 3.23 11.52
N LEU A 129 -6.80 2.44 11.88
CA LEU A 129 -6.60 1.98 13.25
C LEU A 129 -6.40 3.13 14.23
N THR A 130 -5.69 4.20 13.83
CA THR A 130 -5.49 5.39 14.66
C THR A 130 -6.80 6.12 14.95
N ILE A 131 -7.74 6.16 13.98
CA ILE A 131 -9.08 6.73 14.18
C ILE A 131 -9.89 5.89 15.18
N LEU A 132 -9.70 4.57 15.18
CA LEU A 132 -10.39 3.63 16.06
C LEU A 132 -9.73 3.48 17.44
N ASN A 133 -8.50 3.93 17.60
CA ASN A 133 -7.68 3.76 18.80
C ASN A 133 -8.22 4.59 19.98
N LYS A 134 -9.21 4.01 20.67
CA LYS A 134 -9.84 4.57 21.86
C LYS A 134 -9.65 3.60 23.04
N PRO A 135 -9.63 4.08 24.29
CA PRO A 135 -9.40 3.23 25.47
C PRO A 135 -10.40 2.09 25.66
N ASP A 136 -11.59 2.20 25.08
CA ASP A 136 -12.71 1.26 25.15
C ASP A 136 -12.75 0.26 23.99
N ILE A 137 -11.76 0.28 23.08
CA ILE A 137 -11.68 -0.60 21.91
C ILE A 137 -10.36 -1.37 21.96
N ASN A 138 -10.44 -2.69 22.07
CA ASN A 138 -9.28 -3.59 22.06
C ASN A 138 -8.84 -3.88 20.62
N ILE A 139 -7.72 -3.28 20.21
CA ILE A 139 -7.14 -3.44 18.87
C ILE A 139 -5.90 -4.32 18.94
N ILE A 140 -5.91 -5.42 18.17
CA ILE A 140 -4.78 -6.36 18.11
C ILE A 140 -4.39 -6.61 16.65
N THR A 141 -3.08 -6.56 16.34
CA THR A 141 -2.56 -6.77 14.99
C THR A 141 -1.60 -7.96 14.93
N ILE A 142 -1.52 -8.63 13.77
CA ILE A 142 -0.45 -9.56 13.42
C ILE A 142 0.19 -9.16 12.09
N GLU A 143 1.50 -8.95 12.08
CA GLU A 143 2.21 -8.29 10.97
C GLU A 143 3.58 -8.93 10.67
N ASP A 144 4.05 -8.83 9.42
CA ASP A 144 5.35 -9.37 8.98
C ASP A 144 6.15 -8.36 8.11
N PRO A 145 7.02 -7.53 8.72
CA PRO A 145 7.12 -7.21 10.15
C PRO A 145 6.21 -6.04 10.55
N VAL A 146 6.18 -5.72 11.85
CA VAL A 146 5.61 -4.45 12.33
C VAL A 146 6.48 -3.29 11.82
N GLU A 147 5.89 -2.38 11.03
CA GLU A 147 6.65 -1.30 10.40
C GLU A 147 6.96 -0.16 11.37
N TYR A 148 6.01 0.17 12.24
CA TYR A 148 6.17 1.14 13.32
C TYR A 148 5.16 0.86 14.45
N GLN A 149 5.52 1.28 15.66
CA GLN A 149 4.72 1.05 16.85
C GLN A 149 3.65 2.12 17.02
N ILE A 150 2.39 1.71 17.13
CA ILE A 150 1.25 2.58 17.43
C ILE A 150 0.91 2.43 18.90
N LYS A 151 1.09 3.50 19.67
CA LYS A 151 0.75 3.52 21.09
C LYS A 151 -0.75 3.24 21.27
N GLY A 152 -1.10 2.32 22.16
CA GLY A 152 -2.48 1.92 22.45
C GLY A 152 -2.96 0.69 21.68
N ILE A 153 -2.18 0.18 20.73
CA ILE A 153 -2.51 -1.00 19.94
C ILE A 153 -1.54 -2.13 20.26
N SER A 154 -2.08 -3.34 20.44
CA SER A 154 -1.28 -4.55 20.68
C SER A 154 -0.79 -5.13 19.36
N GLN A 155 0.46 -4.86 18.98
CA GLN A 155 1.02 -5.32 17.70
C GLN A 155 1.90 -6.56 17.86
N VAL A 156 1.51 -7.66 17.20
CA VAL A 156 2.24 -8.93 17.19
C VAL A 156 3.03 -9.05 15.89
N GLN A 157 4.32 -9.36 15.98
CA GLN A 157 5.14 -9.65 14.80
C GLN A 157 5.21 -11.16 14.55
N VAL A 158 4.98 -11.57 13.31
CA VAL A 158 5.23 -12.96 12.85
C VAL A 158 6.68 -13.35 13.16
N ASN A 159 6.85 -14.57 13.68
CA ASN A 159 8.15 -15.13 14.01
C ASN A 159 8.22 -16.62 13.62
N PRO A 160 8.68 -16.92 12.39
CA PRO A 160 8.75 -18.28 11.88
C PRO A 160 9.68 -19.20 12.70
N LYS A 161 10.65 -18.64 13.44
CA LYS A 161 11.61 -19.43 14.24
C LYS A 161 10.96 -20.15 15.42
N ILE A 162 9.80 -19.67 15.86
CA ILE A 162 9.02 -20.25 16.97
C ILE A 162 7.62 -20.68 16.51
N ASP A 163 7.42 -20.84 15.19
CA ASP A 163 6.13 -21.19 14.57
C ASP A 163 4.97 -20.20 14.86
N LEU A 164 5.31 -18.93 15.13
CA LEU A 164 4.33 -17.85 15.23
C LEU A 164 4.03 -17.32 13.82
N THR A 165 3.17 -18.03 13.08
CA THR A 165 2.68 -17.68 11.74
C THR A 165 1.43 -16.79 11.78
N PHE A 166 0.99 -16.24 10.64
CA PHE A 166 -0.28 -15.50 10.55
C PHE A 166 -1.46 -16.31 11.08
N ALA A 167 -1.62 -17.55 10.61
CA ALA A 167 -2.70 -18.43 11.06
C ALA A 167 -2.64 -18.72 12.58
N ASN A 168 -1.48 -19.12 13.10
CA ASN A 168 -1.33 -19.47 14.52
C ASN A 168 -1.51 -18.25 15.43
N GLY A 169 -0.96 -17.10 15.04
CA GLY A 169 -1.12 -15.86 15.78
C GLY A 169 -2.56 -15.37 15.74
N LEU A 170 -3.23 -15.39 14.58
CA LEU A 170 -4.63 -14.99 14.45
C LEU A 170 -5.55 -15.89 15.29
N ARG A 171 -5.34 -17.21 15.31
CA ARG A 171 -6.07 -18.12 16.22
C ARG A 171 -5.91 -17.75 17.68
N THR A 172 -4.79 -17.15 18.06
CA THR A 172 -4.55 -16.73 19.45
C THR A 172 -5.21 -15.39 19.73
N ILE A 173 -5.12 -14.45 18.78
CA ILE A 173 -5.72 -13.12 18.86
C ILE A 173 -7.23 -13.20 19.10
N VAL A 174 -7.96 -14.10 18.42
CA VAL A 174 -9.41 -14.26 18.63
C VAL A 174 -9.80 -14.70 20.04
N ARG A 175 -8.84 -15.18 20.86
CA ARG A 175 -9.06 -15.52 22.29
C ARG A 175 -8.57 -14.41 23.23
N GLN A 176 -8.23 -13.25 22.71
CA GLN A 176 -7.76 -12.09 23.48
C GLN A 176 -8.85 -11.01 23.63
N ASP A 177 -10.12 -11.38 23.41
CA ASP A 177 -11.27 -10.47 23.47
C ASP A 177 -11.08 -9.21 22.59
N PRO A 178 -10.65 -9.34 21.31
CA PRO A 178 -10.45 -8.17 20.46
C PRO A 178 -11.80 -7.58 20.01
N ASP A 179 -11.83 -6.27 19.76
CA ASP A 179 -12.91 -5.64 18.99
C ASP A 179 -12.51 -5.49 17.51
N VAL A 180 -11.25 -5.11 17.30
CA VAL A 180 -10.66 -4.86 15.98
C VAL A 180 -9.40 -5.69 15.79
N ILE A 181 -9.33 -6.40 14.67
CA ILE A 181 -8.19 -7.23 14.31
C ILE A 181 -7.56 -6.71 13.01
N LEU A 182 -6.24 -6.53 12.98
CA LEU A 182 -5.51 -6.35 11.73
C LEU A 182 -4.68 -7.59 11.42
N VAL A 183 -4.96 -8.23 10.29
CA VAL A 183 -4.11 -9.26 9.70
C VAL A 183 -3.27 -8.60 8.62
N GLY A 184 -1.95 -8.57 8.78
CA GLY A 184 -1.04 -7.84 7.88
C GLY A 184 -1.26 -8.18 6.41
N GLU A 185 -1.53 -9.45 6.11
CA GLU A 185 -1.91 -9.93 4.78
C GLU A 185 -2.58 -11.31 4.86
N ILE A 186 -3.43 -11.61 3.88
CA ILE A 186 -3.97 -12.96 3.65
C ILE A 186 -3.23 -13.59 2.47
N ARG A 187 -2.42 -14.61 2.74
CA ARG A 187 -1.64 -15.34 1.70
C ARG A 187 -2.18 -16.73 1.39
N ASP A 188 -2.89 -17.33 2.34
CA ASP A 188 -3.33 -18.72 2.30
C ASP A 188 -4.78 -18.88 2.78
N LEU A 189 -5.36 -20.02 2.42
CA LEU A 189 -6.73 -20.39 2.76
C LEU A 189 -6.99 -20.37 4.27
N VAL A 190 -6.08 -20.94 5.05
CA VAL A 190 -6.24 -21.08 6.50
C VAL A 190 -6.37 -19.71 7.17
N THR A 191 -5.51 -18.76 6.80
CA THR A 191 -5.57 -17.38 7.30
C THR A 191 -6.86 -16.68 6.86
N ALA A 192 -7.29 -16.90 5.61
CA ALA A 192 -8.54 -16.36 5.09
C ALA A 192 -9.77 -16.89 5.85
N GLU A 193 -9.84 -18.19 6.09
CA GLU A 193 -10.92 -18.84 6.84
C GLU A 193 -11.03 -18.27 8.26
N ILE A 194 -9.91 -18.16 8.98
CA ILE A 194 -9.93 -17.62 10.35
C ILE A 194 -10.35 -16.15 10.35
N ALA A 195 -9.89 -15.35 9.37
CA ALA A 195 -10.30 -13.94 9.25
C ALA A 195 -11.81 -13.79 9.01
N ILE A 196 -12.38 -14.64 8.15
CA ILE A 196 -13.82 -14.71 7.87
C ILE A 196 -14.60 -15.14 9.10
N GLN A 197 -14.16 -16.20 9.79
CA GLN A 197 -14.81 -16.64 11.02
C GLN A 197 -14.76 -15.55 12.11
N SER A 198 -13.65 -14.83 12.22
CA SER A 198 -13.54 -13.68 13.14
C SER A 198 -14.57 -12.61 12.80
N ALA A 199 -14.69 -12.26 11.51
CA ALA A 199 -15.67 -11.29 11.05
C ALA A 199 -17.13 -11.71 11.28
N LEU A 200 -17.45 -12.99 11.06
CA LEU A 200 -18.79 -13.54 11.28
C LEU A 200 -19.14 -13.70 12.78
N THR A 201 -18.12 -13.76 13.64
CA THR A 201 -18.29 -13.85 15.11
C THR A 201 -18.30 -12.49 15.80
N GLY A 202 -18.43 -11.39 15.05
CA GLY A 202 -18.66 -10.06 15.62
C GLY A 202 -17.42 -9.15 15.68
N HIS A 203 -16.31 -9.51 15.03
CA HIS A 203 -15.10 -8.69 15.00
C HIS A 203 -15.01 -7.84 13.75
N LEU A 204 -14.45 -6.63 13.86
CA LEU A 204 -14.04 -5.85 12.68
C LEU A 204 -12.62 -6.25 12.28
N VAL A 205 -12.46 -6.77 11.06
CA VAL A 205 -11.18 -7.31 10.58
C VAL A 205 -10.66 -6.46 9.42
N PHE A 206 -9.45 -5.95 9.57
CA PHE A 206 -8.68 -5.33 8.50
C PHE A 206 -7.68 -6.34 7.95
N SER A 207 -7.51 -6.37 6.62
CA SER A 207 -6.43 -7.14 6.02
C SER A 207 -5.97 -6.59 4.68
N THR A 208 -4.87 -7.15 4.16
CA THR A 208 -4.41 -6.85 2.81
C THR A 208 -4.41 -8.06 1.88
N LEU A 209 -4.64 -7.77 0.60
CA LEU A 209 -4.44 -8.71 -0.51
C LEU A 209 -3.59 -8.06 -1.60
N HIS A 210 -3.00 -8.90 -2.45
CA HIS A 210 -2.23 -8.46 -3.62
C HIS A 210 -3.04 -8.67 -4.90
N THR A 211 -4.01 -7.79 -5.14
CA THR A 211 -4.77 -7.74 -6.39
C THR A 211 -4.60 -6.39 -7.09
N ASN A 212 -4.92 -6.37 -8.39
CA ASN A 212 -4.74 -5.17 -9.20
C ASN A 212 -5.86 -4.14 -9.00
N ASP A 213 -7.07 -4.61 -8.76
CA ASP A 213 -8.29 -3.84 -8.53
C ASP A 213 -9.10 -4.45 -7.38
N ALA A 214 -10.21 -3.79 -7.02
CA ALA A 214 -11.04 -4.18 -5.88
C ALA A 214 -11.83 -5.47 -6.17
N ALA A 215 -12.43 -5.61 -7.35
CA ALA A 215 -13.24 -6.77 -7.71
C ALA A 215 -12.43 -8.08 -7.74
N SER A 216 -11.20 -8.02 -8.24
CA SER A 216 -10.26 -9.16 -8.27
C SER A 216 -9.98 -9.75 -6.89
N ALA A 217 -10.18 -8.99 -5.80
CA ALA A 217 -10.01 -9.50 -4.45
C ALA A 217 -11.08 -10.55 -4.07
N VAL A 218 -12.31 -10.38 -4.58
CA VAL A 218 -13.39 -11.38 -4.43
C VAL A 218 -12.99 -12.67 -5.13
N THR A 219 -12.61 -12.57 -6.40
CA THR A 219 -12.13 -13.72 -7.18
C THR A 219 -10.94 -14.39 -6.49
N ARG A 220 -9.98 -13.61 -5.97
CA ARG A 220 -8.81 -14.14 -5.28
C ARG A 220 -9.17 -14.94 -4.02
N LEU A 221 -10.14 -14.50 -3.23
CA LEU A 221 -10.61 -15.26 -2.06
C LEU A 221 -11.29 -16.57 -2.48
N ILE A 222 -12.11 -16.53 -3.53
CA ILE A 222 -12.77 -17.72 -4.08
C ILE A 222 -11.73 -18.71 -4.62
N ASP A 223 -10.73 -18.23 -5.37
CA ASP A 223 -9.62 -19.04 -5.90
C ASP A 223 -8.74 -19.66 -4.78
N MET A 224 -8.67 -19.02 -3.61
CA MET A 224 -8.00 -19.60 -2.44
C MET A 224 -8.79 -20.76 -1.83
N GLY A 225 -10.08 -20.89 -2.13
CA GLY A 225 -10.97 -21.92 -1.59
C GLY A 225 -12.07 -21.41 -0.66
N ILE A 226 -12.24 -20.09 -0.53
CA ILE A 226 -13.34 -19.52 0.26
C ILE A 226 -14.64 -19.60 -0.54
N GLU A 227 -15.69 -20.13 0.08
CA GLU A 227 -17.02 -20.21 -0.52
C GLU A 227 -17.61 -18.81 -0.77
N SER A 228 -18.27 -18.62 -1.91
CA SER A 228 -18.79 -17.30 -2.34
C SER A 228 -19.74 -16.67 -1.33
N PHE A 229 -20.57 -17.49 -0.66
CA PHE A 229 -21.47 -16.99 0.38
C PHE A 229 -20.72 -16.48 1.62
N LEU A 230 -19.55 -17.03 1.95
CA LEU A 230 -18.72 -16.54 3.05
C LEU A 230 -18.10 -15.20 2.69
N VAL A 231 -17.59 -15.04 1.46
CA VAL A 231 -17.09 -13.74 0.98
C VAL A 231 -18.20 -12.69 1.00
N SER A 232 -19.36 -13.06 0.44
CA SER A 232 -20.54 -12.19 0.34
C SER A 232 -21.10 -11.79 1.71
N SER A 233 -21.05 -12.65 2.73
CA SER A 233 -21.58 -12.34 4.07
C SER A 233 -20.57 -11.61 4.96
N SER A 234 -19.27 -11.89 4.83
CA SER A 234 -18.24 -11.37 5.75
C SER A 234 -17.54 -10.09 5.29
N VAL A 235 -17.41 -9.84 3.99
CA VAL A 235 -16.69 -8.66 3.47
C VAL A 235 -17.62 -7.45 3.42
N ASN A 236 -17.20 -6.33 3.99
CA ASN A 236 -17.93 -5.06 3.97
C ASN A 236 -17.49 -4.15 2.83
N ALA A 237 -16.18 -4.10 2.58
CA ALA A 237 -15.62 -3.28 1.52
C ALA A 237 -14.23 -3.74 1.10
N ILE A 238 -13.86 -3.38 -0.11
CA ILE A 238 -12.53 -3.62 -0.68
C ILE A 238 -12.01 -2.31 -1.26
N VAL A 239 -10.81 -1.91 -0.84
CA VAL A 239 -10.14 -0.69 -1.26
C VAL A 239 -8.91 -1.05 -2.09
N ALA A 240 -8.99 -0.92 -3.40
CA ALA A 240 -7.79 -0.98 -4.23
C ALA A 240 -7.05 0.36 -4.18
N GLN A 241 -5.72 0.30 -4.04
CA GLN A 241 -4.88 1.48 -3.86
C GLN A 241 -3.63 1.45 -4.75
N ARG A 242 -3.24 2.63 -5.25
CA ARG A 242 -1.93 2.93 -5.85
C ARG A 242 -1.40 4.26 -5.34
N LEU A 243 -0.12 4.55 -5.60
CA LEU A 243 0.49 5.85 -5.31
C LEU A 243 0.95 6.48 -6.62
N LEU A 244 0.54 7.73 -6.83
CA LEU A 244 1.02 8.62 -7.87
C LEU A 244 2.09 9.55 -7.30
N ARG A 245 3.04 9.97 -8.14
CA ARG A 245 3.96 11.05 -7.78
C ARG A 245 3.25 12.40 -7.88
N LYS A 246 3.44 13.29 -6.89
CA LYS A 246 2.88 14.64 -6.94
C LYS A 246 3.74 15.56 -7.79
N ILE A 247 3.10 16.47 -8.54
CA ILE A 247 3.83 17.54 -9.25
C ILE A 247 4.58 18.39 -8.24
N CYS A 248 5.84 18.72 -8.54
CA CYS A 248 6.63 19.60 -7.68
C CYS A 248 6.06 21.02 -7.68
N GLY A 249 5.70 21.53 -6.49
CA GLY A 249 5.13 22.87 -6.33
C GLY A 249 6.06 24.02 -6.72
N HIS A 250 7.38 23.81 -6.77
CA HIS A 250 8.36 24.84 -7.15
C HIS A 250 8.54 24.99 -8.66
N CYS A 251 8.16 23.98 -9.45
CA CYS A 251 8.40 23.95 -10.89
C CYS A 251 7.16 23.52 -11.68
N ALA A 252 5.98 23.63 -11.09
CA ALA A 252 4.72 23.38 -11.78
C ALA A 252 4.52 24.43 -12.88
N GLU A 253 4.19 23.98 -14.08
CA GLU A 253 3.82 24.82 -15.21
C GLU A 253 2.58 24.26 -15.89
N PRO A 254 1.69 25.12 -16.42
CA PRO A 254 0.57 24.67 -17.23
C PRO A 254 1.09 24.06 -18.55
N TYR A 255 0.43 23.02 -19.04
CA TYR A 255 0.69 22.44 -20.35
C TYR A 255 -0.62 22.02 -21.02
N THR A 256 -0.64 22.11 -22.35
CA THR A 256 -1.74 21.61 -23.17
C THR A 256 -1.31 20.28 -23.80
N PRO A 257 -1.95 19.15 -23.46
CA PRO A 257 -1.65 17.87 -24.10
C PRO A 257 -2.02 17.92 -25.58
N SER A 258 -1.23 17.27 -26.44
CA SER A 258 -1.60 17.14 -27.85
C SER A 258 -2.80 16.19 -28.01
N ARG A 259 -3.58 16.35 -29.07
CA ARG A 259 -4.74 15.49 -29.34
C ARG A 259 -4.33 14.02 -29.51
N GLU A 260 -3.16 13.77 -30.10
CA GLU A 260 -2.60 12.43 -30.24
C GLU A 260 -2.30 11.80 -28.87
N TYR A 261 -1.74 12.58 -27.95
CA TYR A 261 -1.46 12.10 -26.59
C TYR A 261 -2.76 11.77 -25.85
N LEU A 262 -3.79 12.63 -25.96
CA LEU A 262 -5.12 12.38 -25.38
C LEU A 262 -5.75 11.10 -25.93
N ALA A 263 -5.71 10.92 -27.25
CA ALA A 263 -6.24 9.71 -27.89
C ALA A 263 -5.49 8.44 -27.44
N GLN A 264 -4.16 8.49 -27.31
CA GLN A 264 -3.35 7.36 -26.80
C GLN A 264 -3.73 6.96 -25.39
N VAL A 265 -4.12 7.93 -24.57
CA VAL A 265 -4.51 7.70 -23.17
C VAL A 265 -6.02 7.49 -23.01
N GLY A 266 -6.76 7.41 -24.11
CA GLY A 266 -8.19 7.15 -24.12
C GLY A 266 -9.03 8.28 -23.52
N LEU A 267 -8.56 9.52 -23.66
CA LEU A 267 -9.28 10.72 -23.25
C LEU A 267 -9.67 11.55 -24.47
N THR A 268 -10.80 12.24 -24.39
CA THR A 268 -11.18 13.27 -25.37
C THR A 268 -10.93 14.68 -24.84
N PRO A 269 -10.71 15.68 -25.73
CA PRO A 269 -10.60 17.08 -25.29
C PRO A 269 -11.83 17.55 -24.51
N GLU A 270 -13.02 17.03 -24.84
CA GLU A 270 -14.27 17.37 -24.16
C GLU A 270 -14.30 16.86 -22.71
N GLU A 271 -13.71 15.70 -22.42
CA GLU A 271 -13.61 15.16 -21.05
C GLU A 271 -12.69 15.96 -20.14
N LEU A 272 -11.71 16.66 -20.72
CA LEU A 272 -10.81 17.56 -19.99
C LEU A 272 -11.38 18.96 -19.85
N GLY A 273 -12.33 19.35 -20.70
CA GLY A 273 -12.86 20.71 -20.77
C GLY A 273 -11.74 21.75 -20.95
N ASP A 274 -11.97 22.96 -20.44
CA ASP A 274 -10.98 24.05 -20.43
C ASP A 274 -10.03 24.00 -19.22
N HIS A 275 -9.95 22.86 -18.52
CA HIS A 275 -9.10 22.75 -17.33
C HIS A 275 -7.62 22.77 -17.71
N PRO A 276 -6.82 23.74 -17.19
CA PRO A 276 -5.38 23.74 -17.45
C PRO A 276 -4.74 22.54 -16.74
N LEU A 277 -4.06 21.68 -17.51
CA LEU A 277 -3.27 20.61 -16.94
C LEU A 277 -1.90 21.13 -16.53
N TYR A 278 -1.30 20.49 -15.53
CA TYR A 278 -0.01 20.89 -15.00
C TYR A 278 1.02 19.78 -15.17
N ARG A 279 2.29 20.18 -15.31
CA ARG A 279 3.45 19.28 -15.26
C ARG A 279 4.58 19.95 -14.50
N GLY A 280 5.51 19.15 -13.99
CA GLY A 280 6.75 19.70 -13.42
C GLY A 280 7.84 19.79 -14.47
N LYS A 281 8.38 20.99 -14.72
CA LYS A 281 9.51 21.17 -15.67
C LYS A 281 10.86 20.65 -15.17
N GLY A 282 10.96 20.36 -13.86
CA GLY A 282 12.20 19.98 -13.19
C GLY A 282 12.92 21.19 -12.60
N CYS A 283 13.37 21.06 -11.34
CA CYS A 283 14.19 22.04 -10.65
C CYS A 283 15.08 21.35 -9.60
N PRO A 284 16.05 22.06 -9.00
CA PRO A 284 16.92 21.49 -7.97
C PRO A 284 16.17 20.87 -6.77
N GLU A 285 15.06 21.47 -6.33
CA GLU A 285 14.24 20.99 -5.21
C GLU A 285 13.67 19.58 -5.44
N CYS A 286 13.28 19.28 -6.67
CA CYS A 286 12.77 17.96 -7.06
C CYS A 286 13.83 17.09 -7.73
N LEU A 287 15.12 17.44 -7.61
CA LEU A 287 16.23 16.75 -8.28
C LEU A 287 16.04 16.65 -9.80
N ASN A 288 15.47 17.69 -10.40
CA ASN A 288 15.11 17.79 -11.82
C ASN A 288 14.13 16.70 -12.31
N THR A 289 13.39 16.06 -11.41
CA THR A 289 12.42 15.01 -11.79
C THR A 289 11.07 15.56 -12.22
N GLY A 290 10.73 16.77 -11.80
CA GLY A 290 9.39 17.36 -11.96
C GLY A 290 8.38 16.92 -10.89
N TYR A 291 8.75 16.00 -9.99
CA TYR A 291 7.85 15.44 -8.98
C TYR A 291 8.44 15.52 -7.57
N GLN A 292 7.58 15.69 -6.56
CA GLN A 292 8.01 15.73 -5.17
C GLN A 292 6.91 15.17 -4.25
N GLY A 293 7.18 14.02 -3.64
CA GLY A 293 6.22 13.34 -2.79
C GLY A 293 5.19 12.53 -3.59
N ARG A 294 4.20 11.96 -2.88
CA ARG A 294 3.23 11.03 -3.44
C ARG A 294 1.82 11.30 -2.92
N VAL A 295 0.83 10.88 -3.69
CA VAL A 295 -0.60 10.92 -3.35
C VAL A 295 -1.23 9.58 -3.69
N GLY A 296 -2.14 9.10 -2.86
CA GLY A 296 -2.87 7.87 -3.09
C GLY A 296 -3.99 8.06 -4.11
N ILE A 297 -4.24 7.02 -4.91
CA ILE A 297 -5.49 6.86 -5.63
C ILE A 297 -6.22 5.62 -5.14
N PHE A 298 -7.53 5.71 -5.08
CA PHE A 298 -8.39 4.76 -4.36
C PHE A 298 -9.57 4.36 -5.22
N GLU A 299 -9.81 3.06 -5.26
CA GLU A 299 -11.00 2.44 -5.81
C GLU A 299 -11.69 1.70 -4.66
N LEU A 300 -12.77 2.29 -4.16
CA LEU A 300 -13.52 1.81 -2.99
C LEU A 300 -14.78 1.08 -3.46
N MET A 301 -14.76 -0.24 -3.36
CA MET A 301 -15.90 -1.10 -3.67
C MET A 301 -16.62 -1.48 -2.37
N VAL A 302 -17.85 -0.98 -2.20
CA VAL A 302 -18.70 -1.29 -1.04
C VAL A 302 -19.53 -2.54 -1.33
N MET A 303 -19.62 -3.45 -0.36
CA MET A 303 -20.37 -4.69 -0.49
C MET A 303 -21.82 -4.49 -0.07
N ASP A 304 -22.64 -3.93 -0.97
CA ASP A 304 -24.08 -3.75 -0.79
C ASP A 304 -24.89 -5.03 -1.10
N GLU A 305 -26.21 -5.02 -0.86
CA GLU A 305 -27.05 -6.21 -1.06
C GLU A 305 -27.07 -6.72 -2.50
N ASP A 306 -27.05 -5.82 -3.50
CA ASP A 306 -27.04 -6.22 -4.91
C ASP A 306 -25.72 -6.93 -5.24
N LEU A 307 -24.59 -6.35 -4.86
CA LEU A 307 -23.27 -6.92 -5.11
C LEU A 307 -23.09 -8.24 -4.36
N ARG A 308 -23.58 -8.33 -3.12
CA ARG A 308 -23.59 -9.56 -2.32
C ARG A 308 -24.32 -10.70 -3.03
N ASN A 309 -25.51 -10.43 -3.55
CA ASN A 309 -26.27 -11.41 -4.31
C ASN A 309 -25.59 -11.77 -5.64
N PHE A 310 -24.99 -10.78 -6.30
CA PHE A 310 -24.33 -10.98 -7.58
C PHE A 310 -23.11 -11.91 -7.47
N ILE A 311 -22.30 -11.76 -6.41
CA ILE A 311 -21.12 -12.62 -6.14
C ILE A 311 -21.50 -14.09 -5.90
N LEU A 312 -22.74 -14.40 -5.51
CA LEU A 312 -23.20 -15.79 -5.40
C LEU A 312 -23.33 -16.46 -6.77
N THR A 313 -23.51 -15.67 -7.84
CA THR A 313 -23.78 -16.16 -9.20
C THR A 313 -22.53 -16.20 -10.08
N THR A 314 -21.51 -15.41 -9.77
CA THR A 314 -20.28 -15.32 -10.56
C THR A 314 -19.08 -14.93 -9.71
N SER A 315 -17.91 -15.46 -10.07
CA SER A 315 -16.60 -15.04 -9.55
C SER A 315 -15.80 -14.21 -10.54
N ASP A 316 -16.37 -13.88 -11.71
CA ASP A 316 -15.69 -13.09 -12.75
C ASP A 316 -15.49 -11.64 -12.29
N SER A 317 -14.23 -11.27 -12.07
CA SER A 317 -13.84 -9.93 -11.62
C SER A 317 -14.31 -8.80 -12.55
N ASN A 318 -14.39 -9.00 -13.86
CA ASN A 318 -14.84 -7.96 -14.79
C ASN A 318 -16.34 -7.71 -14.65
N GLN A 319 -17.12 -8.78 -14.48
CA GLN A 319 -18.56 -8.69 -14.27
C GLN A 319 -18.86 -8.04 -12.92
N ILE A 320 -18.16 -8.47 -11.85
CA ILE A 320 -18.30 -7.90 -10.51
C ILE A 320 -17.94 -6.41 -10.52
N ARG A 321 -16.83 -6.04 -11.17
CA ARG A 321 -16.40 -4.65 -11.31
C ARG A 321 -17.45 -3.81 -12.05
N LYS A 322 -17.98 -4.32 -13.17
CA LYS A 322 -19.02 -3.63 -13.92
C LYS A 322 -20.24 -3.38 -13.05
N ARG A 323 -20.70 -4.39 -12.31
CA ARG A 323 -21.84 -4.24 -11.41
C ARG A 323 -21.57 -3.25 -10.27
N ALA A 324 -20.38 -3.30 -9.68
CA ALA A 324 -20.00 -2.37 -8.62
C ALA A 324 -19.95 -0.90 -9.08
N LEU A 325 -19.58 -0.65 -10.35
CA LEU A 325 -19.63 0.69 -10.95
C LEU A 325 -21.07 1.18 -11.22
N GLU A 326 -22.01 0.26 -11.37
CA GLU A 326 -23.45 0.56 -11.53
C GLU A 326 -24.14 0.77 -10.18
N SER A 327 -23.50 0.43 -9.06
CA SER A 327 -24.06 0.58 -7.71
C SER A 327 -24.25 2.05 -7.34
N THR A 328 -25.40 2.34 -6.75
CA THR A 328 -25.74 3.64 -6.17
C THR A 328 -25.17 3.82 -4.76
N THR A 329 -24.70 2.74 -4.12
CA THR A 329 -24.14 2.75 -2.77
C THR A 329 -22.64 3.01 -2.84
N GLY A 330 -22.20 4.22 -2.45
CA GLY A 330 -20.78 4.56 -2.35
C GLY A 330 -20.12 5.00 -3.67
N ALA A 331 -20.87 5.10 -4.78
CA ALA A 331 -20.45 5.66 -6.08
C ALA A 331 -18.98 5.34 -6.43
N MET A 332 -18.70 4.05 -6.65
CA MET A 332 -17.35 3.55 -6.89
C MET A 332 -16.71 4.27 -8.08
N LEU A 333 -15.54 4.86 -7.85
CA LEU A 333 -14.66 5.32 -8.93
C LEU A 333 -13.57 4.29 -9.14
N THR A 334 -13.24 4.03 -10.41
CA THR A 334 -12.04 3.26 -10.73
C THR A 334 -10.78 4.01 -10.32
N LEU A 335 -9.67 3.27 -10.11
CA LEU A 335 -8.35 3.88 -9.86
C LEU A 335 -7.99 4.95 -10.91
N ARG A 336 -8.34 4.70 -12.18
CA ARG A 336 -8.08 5.63 -13.27
C ARG A 336 -8.93 6.90 -13.15
N GLN A 337 -10.22 6.79 -12.86
CA GLN A 337 -11.11 7.95 -12.69
C GLN A 337 -10.68 8.82 -11.51
N ASP A 338 -10.36 8.22 -10.36
CA ASP A 338 -9.84 8.95 -9.20
C ASP A 338 -8.47 9.60 -9.50
N GLY A 339 -7.62 8.92 -10.28
CA GLY A 339 -6.38 9.51 -10.80
C GLY A 339 -6.60 10.71 -11.70
N LEU A 340 -7.56 10.64 -12.63
CA LEU A 340 -7.90 11.74 -13.53
C LEU A 340 -8.46 12.94 -12.78
N GLN A 341 -9.31 12.74 -11.76
CA GLN A 341 -9.76 13.83 -10.89
C GLN A 341 -8.58 14.56 -10.23
N LYS A 342 -7.54 13.82 -9.80
CA LYS A 342 -6.32 14.41 -9.24
C LYS A 342 -5.45 15.13 -10.28
N VAL A 343 -5.50 14.71 -11.54
CA VAL A 343 -4.85 15.45 -12.65
C VAL A 343 -5.55 16.78 -12.88
N LEU A 344 -6.89 16.78 -12.93
CA LEU A 344 -7.70 18.00 -13.08
C LEU A 344 -7.50 18.96 -11.90
N ALA A 345 -7.25 18.44 -10.70
CA ALA A 345 -6.87 19.22 -9.52
C ALA A 345 -5.40 19.70 -9.52
N GLY A 346 -4.60 19.41 -10.56
CA GLY A 346 -3.20 19.82 -10.66
C GLY A 346 -2.25 19.11 -9.69
N LEU A 347 -2.65 17.98 -9.10
CA LEU A 347 -1.84 17.26 -8.11
C LEU A 347 -0.82 16.31 -8.75
N THR A 348 -1.15 15.75 -9.91
CA THR A 348 -0.37 14.73 -10.63
C THR A 348 -0.51 14.94 -12.15
N THR A 349 0.25 14.19 -12.93
CA THR A 349 0.22 14.24 -14.40
C THR A 349 -0.57 13.07 -14.99
N LEU A 350 -1.02 13.20 -16.25
CA LEU A 350 -1.60 12.08 -17.00
C LEU A 350 -0.62 10.90 -17.06
N GLU A 351 0.65 11.17 -17.38
CA GLU A 351 1.72 10.16 -17.42
C GLU A 351 1.75 9.26 -16.18
N GLU A 352 1.62 9.86 -14.99
CA GLU A 352 1.61 9.11 -13.74
C GLU A 352 0.39 8.21 -13.58
N VAL A 353 -0.80 8.68 -13.98
CA VAL A 353 -2.04 7.88 -13.91
C VAL A 353 -1.89 6.64 -14.79
N PHE A 354 -1.54 6.80 -16.05
CA PHE A 354 -1.43 5.68 -16.99
C PHE A 354 -0.28 4.71 -16.65
N ARG A 355 0.75 5.16 -15.94
CA ARG A 355 1.83 4.29 -15.49
C ARG A 355 1.37 3.26 -14.46
N VAL A 356 0.36 3.57 -13.63
CA VAL A 356 -0.01 2.74 -12.48
C VAL A 356 -1.41 2.14 -12.53
N THR A 357 -2.25 2.52 -13.53
CA THR A 357 -3.66 2.09 -13.68
C THR A 357 -3.96 1.32 -14.95
#